data_AF-A0A4U1EYP9-F1
#
_entry.id   AF-A0A4U1EYP9-F1
#
_cell.length_a   1.000
_cell.length_b   1.000
_cell.length_c   1.000
_cell.angle_alpha   90.00
_cell.angle_beta   90.00
_cell.angle_gamma   90.00
#
_symmetry.space_group_name_H-M   'P 1'
#
loop_
_entity.id
_entity.type
_entity.pdbx_description
1 polymer ?
#
loop_
_entity_poly.entity_id
_entity_poly.type
_entity_poly.pdbx_seq_one_letter_code
_entity_poly.pdbx_strand_id
1 'polypeptide(L)'
;MRVLRRRRGVRVRKRRTVSTPLPRPSTHREAHSLSGPPVPTQLQPWDPGTPSHPGAAVASLPSAHPLWPQVHEDYDCTLNQTNTGSNNNKFYIIQLLEEGDCFICWNRWGRVVGQSKLSRFMSLEDAQKDFEKKFRDKTKNSWAERDHFQVYTYEVQREDEAQEAMVKVKWPEREDVKKMPLGKLSKQQISRGLEALEAVEAALKAPADRGLSLEELSSHFYTIIPHNFGRSQPPPINSPELLQAKKDMLLVLADIELAQTLQAAPEETKKVEEVPHPLDRDYQLLKCQLQLLDPKAPEYKVIHPCLEKTGSKYSCPALQHSWTVNREGEGDQFQAHDKLGNRKLLGLRIMPHSGGRVGKGIYFASENSKSDGYVTGMSCGAHDIGYMFLGEVAVGREYRIAVYEPSLKQPPPGFDSVITRGHTEPVPTQDTKLELDGQRVVVPQGQPMPCPEFSSSSFFQSEYLIYQESQCRLCYLLEVMGVMDWHYYWDTDTAAYSSL
;
A
#
# COMPACT_ATOMS: atom_id res chain seq x y z
N MET A 1 -42.82 60.06 -39.54
CA MET A 1 -41.46 60.39 -39.06
C MET A 1 -40.83 59.12 -38.47
N ARG A 2 -39.60 58.78 -38.91
CA ARG A 2 -38.80 57.58 -38.52
C ARG A 2 -38.58 57.54 -36.99
N VAL A 3 -38.42 56.40 -36.31
CA VAL A 3 -37.25 55.49 -36.33
C VAL A 3 -37.62 54.05 -35.92
N LEU A 4 -36.87 53.11 -36.49
CA LEU A 4 -37.00 51.65 -36.44
C LEU A 4 -36.87 50.99 -35.06
N ARG A 5 -37.69 49.95 -34.82
CA ARG A 5 -37.37 48.78 -33.98
C ARG A 5 -37.38 47.52 -34.86
N ARG A 6 -36.25 46.81 -34.96
CA ARG A 6 -36.17 45.43 -35.47
C ARG A 6 -35.39 44.57 -34.50
N ARG A 7 -36.08 43.58 -33.91
CA ARG A 7 -35.50 42.42 -33.20
C ARG A 7 -34.90 41.46 -34.24
N ARG A 8 -33.65 41.03 -34.05
CA ARG A 8 -33.07 39.76 -34.55
C ARG A 8 -32.91 38.89 -33.28
N GLY A 9 -33.20 37.60 -33.21
CA GLY A 9 -33.24 36.54 -34.21
C GLY A 9 -32.29 35.43 -33.72
N VAL A 10 -32.78 34.56 -32.82
CA VAL A 10 -32.07 33.35 -32.36
C VAL A 10 -32.24 32.26 -33.41
N ARG A 11 -31.14 31.73 -33.94
CA ARG A 11 -31.12 30.70 -34.98
C ARG A 11 -30.69 29.37 -34.39
N VAL A 12 -31.65 28.46 -34.27
CA VAL A 12 -31.45 27.03 -34.00
C VAL A 12 -30.68 26.40 -35.17
N ARG A 13 -29.61 25.65 -34.91
CA ARG A 13 -29.00 24.75 -35.90
C ARG A 13 -29.04 23.31 -35.42
N LYS A 14 -29.60 22.48 -36.29
CA LYS A 14 -29.93 21.05 -36.17
C LYS A 14 -28.70 20.18 -35.96
N ARG A 15 -28.88 19.17 -35.09
CA ARG A 15 -28.07 17.96 -34.96
C ARG A 15 -27.96 17.25 -36.32
N ARG A 16 -26.74 16.87 -36.71
CA ARG A 16 -26.47 15.85 -37.74
C ARG A 16 -26.14 14.56 -36.99
N THR A 17 -27.01 13.57 -37.12
CA THR A 17 -26.76 12.17 -36.79
C THR A 17 -25.84 11.57 -37.85
N VAL A 18 -24.69 11.04 -37.42
CA VAL A 18 -23.85 10.16 -38.23
C VAL A 18 -23.92 8.79 -37.59
N SER A 19 -24.55 7.87 -38.29
CA SER A 19 -24.71 6.46 -37.95
C SER A 19 -23.49 5.68 -38.41
N THR A 20 -22.70 5.16 -37.48
CA THR A 20 -21.66 4.14 -37.71
C THR A 20 -22.25 2.75 -37.42
N PRO A 21 -22.12 1.76 -38.32
CA PRO A 21 -22.70 0.44 -38.13
C PRO A 21 -21.83 -0.46 -37.24
N LEU A 22 -22.49 -1.21 -36.35
CA LEU A 22 -21.92 -2.30 -35.55
C LEU A 22 -21.47 -3.47 -36.44
N PRO A 23 -20.35 -4.16 -36.13
CA PRO A 23 -20.00 -5.40 -36.82
C PRO A 23 -20.86 -6.56 -36.30
N ARG A 24 -21.40 -7.36 -37.24
CA ARG A 24 -22.11 -8.63 -36.99
C ARG A 24 -21.12 -9.76 -36.64
N PRO A 25 -21.55 -10.76 -35.84
CA PRO A 25 -20.74 -11.92 -35.52
C PRO A 25 -20.70 -12.91 -36.70
N SER A 26 -19.51 -13.39 -37.05
CA SER A 26 -19.33 -14.48 -38.01
C SER A 26 -19.39 -15.84 -37.32
N THR A 27 -20.26 -16.70 -37.82
CA THR A 27 -20.44 -18.09 -37.45
C THR A 27 -19.51 -19.03 -38.22
N HIS A 28 -19.23 -20.18 -37.59
CA HIS A 28 -18.69 -21.44 -38.11
C HIS A 28 -17.23 -21.50 -38.65
N ARG A 29 -16.40 -22.25 -37.91
CA ARG A 29 -15.54 -23.29 -38.52
C ARG A 29 -15.30 -24.43 -37.54
N GLU A 30 -15.17 -25.61 -38.13
CA GLU A 30 -15.38 -26.94 -37.58
C GLU A 30 -14.27 -27.46 -36.67
N ALA A 31 -14.67 -28.51 -35.96
CA ALA A 31 -13.87 -29.32 -35.07
C ALA A 31 -12.76 -30.10 -35.81
N HIS A 32 -11.58 -30.15 -35.19
CA HIS A 32 -10.66 -31.26 -35.34
C HIS A 32 -10.31 -31.79 -33.95
N SER A 33 -10.73 -33.04 -33.73
CA SER A 33 -10.41 -33.90 -32.60
C SER A 33 -8.94 -34.32 -32.64
N LEU A 34 -8.16 -34.08 -31.57
CA LEU A 34 -6.95 -34.85 -31.28
C LEU A 34 -6.72 -34.97 -29.75
N SER A 35 -6.89 -36.21 -29.27
CA SER A 35 -6.11 -36.93 -28.25
C SER A 35 -5.77 -36.27 -26.89
N GLY A 36 -6.48 -36.74 -25.86
CA GLY A 36 -5.97 -37.41 -24.64
C GLY A 36 -4.92 -36.73 -23.73
N PRO A 37 -5.14 -36.68 -22.39
CA PRO A 37 -4.14 -36.17 -21.45
C PRO A 37 -3.01 -37.20 -21.21
N PRO A 38 -1.75 -36.77 -21.00
CA PRO A 38 -0.66 -37.70 -20.67
C PRO A 38 -0.74 -38.18 -19.21
N VAL A 39 -0.44 -39.47 -19.03
CA VAL A 39 -0.34 -40.22 -17.77
C VAL A 39 0.90 -39.75 -16.97
N PRO A 40 0.87 -39.75 -15.63
CA PRO A 40 2.01 -39.30 -14.82
C PRO A 40 3.12 -40.37 -14.78
N THR A 41 4.35 -39.96 -15.11
CA THR A 41 5.55 -40.79 -14.99
C THR A 41 5.95 -40.95 -13.52
N GLN A 42 6.04 -42.21 -13.07
CA GLN A 42 6.55 -42.59 -11.75
C GLN A 42 8.01 -42.20 -11.58
N LEU A 43 8.32 -41.52 -10.47
CA LEU A 43 9.69 -41.29 -9.97
C LEU A 43 10.24 -42.61 -9.38
N GLN A 44 11.43 -43.03 -9.84
CA GLN A 44 12.20 -44.09 -9.18
C GLN A 44 13.05 -43.51 -8.04
N PRO A 45 13.31 -44.26 -6.94
CA PRO A 45 14.11 -43.78 -5.81
C PRO A 45 15.62 -43.77 -6.10
N TRP A 46 16.31 -42.77 -5.55
CA TRP A 46 17.77 -42.63 -5.52
C TRP A 46 18.36 -43.46 -4.35
N ASP A 47 19.39 -44.25 -4.64
CA ASP A 47 20.10 -45.12 -3.68
C ASP A 47 21.46 -44.48 -3.31
N PRO A 48 21.87 -44.39 -2.02
CA PRO A 48 23.09 -43.69 -1.61
C PRO A 48 24.28 -44.66 -1.49
N GLY A 49 25.38 -44.37 -2.20
CA GLY A 49 26.65 -45.11 -2.11
C GLY A 49 27.86 -44.18 -2.03
N THR A 50 28.62 -44.34 -0.94
CA THR A 50 29.73 -43.50 -0.42
C THR A 50 31.11 -43.83 -1.04
N PRO A 51 32.24 -43.21 -0.62
CA PRO A 51 33.01 -42.22 -1.37
C PRO A 51 34.39 -42.72 -1.87
N SER A 52 34.98 -42.01 -2.84
CA SER A 52 36.42 -42.15 -3.16
C SER A 52 37.05 -40.81 -3.55
N HIS A 53 37.75 -40.19 -2.61
CA HIS A 53 38.83 -39.24 -2.88
C HIS A 53 40.15 -40.03 -3.09
N PRO A 54 41.13 -39.49 -3.85
CA PRO A 54 42.12 -38.64 -3.19
C PRO A 54 42.59 -37.43 -4.02
N GLY A 55 42.80 -36.31 -3.32
CA GLY A 55 43.95 -35.42 -3.53
C GLY A 55 44.04 -34.62 -4.82
N ALA A 56 43.37 -33.47 -4.86
CA ALA A 56 43.85 -32.33 -5.63
C ALA A 56 43.87 -31.10 -4.71
N ALA A 57 45.07 -30.53 -4.53
CA ALA A 57 45.28 -29.32 -3.77
C ALA A 57 44.37 -28.21 -4.31
N VAL A 58 43.52 -27.66 -3.44
CA VAL A 58 42.76 -26.45 -3.73
C VAL A 58 43.78 -25.30 -3.72
N ALA A 59 44.32 -24.99 -4.89
CA ALA A 59 44.92 -23.70 -5.13
C ALA A 59 43.83 -22.65 -4.88
N SER A 60 44.09 -21.75 -3.94
CA SER A 60 43.28 -20.57 -3.67
C SER A 60 42.99 -19.85 -4.98
N LEU A 61 41.72 -19.93 -5.42
CA LEU A 61 41.19 -19.09 -6.49
C LEU A 61 41.42 -17.63 -6.07
N PRO A 62 42.03 -16.78 -6.92
CA PRO A 62 42.05 -15.35 -6.66
C PRO A 62 40.59 -14.88 -6.56
N SER A 63 40.33 -14.04 -5.54
CA SER A 63 39.06 -13.31 -5.37
C SER A 63 38.47 -12.94 -6.73
N ALA A 64 37.30 -13.47 -7.05
CA ALA A 64 36.60 -13.13 -8.29
C ALA A 64 36.33 -11.62 -8.27
N HIS A 65 37.00 -10.86 -9.13
CA HIS A 65 36.64 -9.46 -9.37
C HIS A 65 35.14 -9.41 -9.75
N PRO A 66 34.36 -8.49 -9.17
CA PRO A 66 32.94 -8.39 -9.50
C PRO A 66 32.77 -8.14 -11.00
N LEU A 67 31.84 -8.86 -11.62
CA LEU A 67 31.53 -8.77 -13.06
C LEU A 67 30.89 -7.43 -13.46
N TRP A 68 30.67 -6.53 -12.50
CA TRP A 68 30.05 -5.22 -12.69
C TRP A 68 30.82 -4.13 -11.94
N PRO A 69 30.94 -2.91 -12.53
CA PRO A 69 31.53 -1.76 -11.86
C PRO A 69 30.85 -1.48 -10.52
N GLN A 70 31.63 -1.22 -9.48
CA GLN A 70 31.11 -0.95 -8.12
C GLN A 70 31.10 0.56 -7.87
N VAL A 71 30.14 1.06 -7.08
CA VAL A 71 30.18 2.46 -6.63
C VAL A 71 31.42 2.68 -5.77
N HIS A 72 32.15 3.77 -6.04
CA HIS A 72 33.29 4.19 -5.25
C HIS A 72 32.82 4.93 -4.00
N GLU A 73 33.10 4.36 -2.83
CA GLU A 73 32.75 4.94 -1.52
C GLU A 73 31.29 5.41 -1.48
N ASP A 74 31.04 6.68 -1.18
CA ASP A 74 29.71 7.27 -1.10
C ASP A 74 29.39 8.18 -2.31
N TYR A 75 30.19 8.14 -3.38
CA TYR A 75 30.01 8.96 -4.58
C TYR A 75 28.86 8.46 -5.47
N ASP A 76 27.66 8.49 -4.90
CA ASP A 76 26.39 8.19 -5.54
C ASP A 76 25.32 9.16 -5.02
N CYS A 77 24.50 9.69 -5.93
CA CYS A 77 23.35 10.47 -5.53
C CYS A 77 22.25 10.46 -6.60
N THR A 78 21.01 10.42 -6.12
CA THR A 78 19.81 10.66 -6.92
C THR A 78 19.22 12.03 -6.58
N LEU A 79 18.95 12.85 -7.59
CA LEU A 79 18.36 14.17 -7.47
C LEU A 79 16.96 14.17 -8.06
N ASN A 80 16.01 14.85 -7.40
CA ASN A 80 14.66 15.03 -7.93
C ASN A 80 14.27 16.52 -7.99
N GLN A 81 13.46 16.86 -9.00
CA GLN A 81 12.89 18.19 -9.17
C GLN A 81 11.48 18.11 -9.74
N THR A 82 10.51 18.65 -9.01
CA THR A 82 9.15 18.85 -9.51
C THR A 82 8.71 20.32 -9.43
N ASN A 83 8.12 20.83 -10.51
CA ASN A 83 7.41 22.10 -10.56
C ASN A 83 6.10 21.87 -11.33
N THR A 84 4.98 21.94 -10.60
CA THR A 84 3.63 21.73 -11.13
C THR A 84 3.36 22.76 -12.22
N GLY A 85 3.49 24.07 -11.95
CA GLY A 85 3.12 25.15 -12.89
C GLY A 85 3.85 25.12 -14.23
N SER A 86 5.09 24.64 -14.28
CA SER A 86 5.90 24.54 -15.51
C SER A 86 5.91 23.13 -16.13
N ASN A 87 5.12 22.20 -15.59
CA ASN A 87 5.14 20.78 -15.94
C ASN A 87 6.58 20.25 -16.02
N ASN A 88 7.38 20.47 -14.97
CA ASN A 88 8.69 19.86 -14.81
C ASN A 88 8.59 18.78 -13.75
N ASN A 89 9.00 17.57 -14.09
CA ASN A 89 9.19 16.46 -13.14
C ASN A 89 10.37 15.67 -13.70
N LYS A 90 11.55 15.80 -13.08
CA LYS A 90 12.83 15.32 -13.62
C LYS A 90 13.69 14.73 -12.51
N PHE A 91 14.28 13.57 -12.78
CA PHE A 91 15.33 12.97 -11.96
C PHE A 91 16.71 13.17 -12.59
N TYR A 92 17.76 13.12 -11.76
CA TYR A 92 19.16 13.10 -12.18
C TYR A 92 19.97 12.20 -11.22
N ILE A 93 20.54 11.10 -11.72
CA ILE A 93 21.44 10.21 -10.99
C ILE A 93 22.87 10.55 -11.38
N ILE A 94 23.77 10.60 -10.41
CA ILE A 94 25.21 10.79 -10.59
C ILE A 94 25.91 9.71 -9.78
N GLN A 95 26.70 8.86 -10.45
CA GLN A 95 27.45 7.76 -9.84
C GLN A 95 28.92 7.84 -10.25
N LEU A 96 29.83 7.61 -9.31
CA LEU A 96 31.24 7.33 -9.58
C LEU A 96 31.48 5.84 -9.34
N LEU A 97 31.87 5.13 -10.40
CA LEU A 97 32.05 3.68 -10.40
C LEU A 97 33.51 3.31 -10.61
N GLU A 98 33.97 2.24 -9.97
CA GLU A 98 35.27 1.61 -10.16
C GLU A 98 35.14 0.41 -11.11
N GLU A 99 35.95 0.37 -12.16
CA GLU A 99 36.05 -0.73 -13.12
C GLU A 99 37.53 -1.08 -13.33
N GLY A 100 38.07 -1.99 -12.50
CA GLY A 100 39.50 -2.32 -12.51
C GLY A 100 40.37 -1.11 -12.13
N ASP A 101 41.29 -0.73 -13.01
CA ASP A 101 42.17 0.45 -12.81
C ASP A 101 41.57 1.75 -13.36
N CYS A 102 40.29 1.78 -13.72
CA CYS A 102 39.64 2.96 -14.25
C CYS A 102 38.38 3.36 -13.47
N PHE A 103 38.06 4.65 -13.52
CA PHE A 103 36.92 5.26 -12.85
C PHE A 103 35.93 5.78 -13.88
N ILE A 104 34.64 5.65 -13.57
CA ILE A 104 33.56 6.01 -14.47
C ILE A 104 32.59 6.92 -13.74
N CYS A 105 32.41 8.15 -14.24
CA CYS A 105 31.28 8.97 -13.83
C CYS A 105 30.10 8.69 -14.76
N TRP A 106 29.09 8.00 -14.23
CA TRP A 106 27.84 7.73 -14.92
C TRP A 106 26.76 8.72 -14.47
N ASN A 107 26.15 9.39 -15.44
CA ASN A 107 25.05 10.31 -15.19
C ASN A 107 23.82 9.81 -15.92
N ARG A 108 22.65 9.78 -15.28
CA ARG A 108 21.37 9.41 -15.90
C ARG A 108 20.30 10.43 -15.55
N TRP A 109 19.54 10.92 -16.53
CA TRP A 109 18.52 11.94 -16.25
C TRP A 109 17.32 11.83 -17.17
N GLY A 110 16.16 12.23 -16.67
CA GLY A 110 14.93 12.22 -17.46
C GLY A 110 13.70 12.46 -16.64
N ARG A 111 12.53 12.23 -17.24
CA ARG A 111 11.23 12.29 -16.56
C ARG A 111 10.72 10.91 -16.14
N VAL A 112 10.99 9.89 -16.96
CA VAL A 112 10.53 8.49 -16.78
C VAL A 112 11.49 7.51 -17.47
N VAL A 113 11.82 7.77 -18.74
CA VAL A 113 12.91 7.14 -19.50
C VAL A 113 13.95 8.22 -19.75
N GLY A 114 15.16 7.99 -19.26
CA GLY A 114 16.21 8.98 -19.24
C GLY A 114 17.27 8.79 -20.33
N GLN A 115 18.03 9.85 -20.59
CA GLN A 115 19.32 9.74 -21.25
C GLN A 115 20.37 9.36 -20.21
N SER A 116 21.44 8.72 -20.66
CA SER A 116 22.62 8.48 -19.84
C SER A 116 23.87 8.98 -20.54
N LYS A 117 24.86 9.39 -19.74
CA LYS A 117 26.21 9.70 -20.20
C LYS A 117 27.20 9.01 -19.31
N LEU A 118 28.17 8.35 -19.94
CA LEU A 118 29.30 7.72 -19.29
C LEU A 118 30.56 8.52 -19.62
N SER A 119 31.29 8.96 -18.60
CA SER A 119 32.60 9.60 -18.72
C SER A 119 33.64 8.70 -18.06
N ARG A 120 34.72 8.35 -18.76
CA ARG A 120 35.81 7.52 -18.23
C ARG A 120 37.00 8.36 -17.81
N PHE A 121 37.63 8.00 -16.71
CA PHE A 121 38.80 8.66 -16.11
C PHE A 121 39.83 7.61 -15.69
N MET A 122 41.11 7.94 -15.86
CA MET A 122 42.23 7.11 -15.38
C MET A 122 42.71 7.53 -13.99
N SER A 123 42.25 8.68 -13.50
CA SER A 123 42.60 9.26 -12.20
C SER A 123 41.34 9.38 -11.34
N LEU A 124 41.40 8.87 -10.11
CA LEU A 124 40.32 9.01 -9.14
C LEU A 124 40.02 10.50 -8.86
N GLU A 125 41.06 11.32 -8.71
CA GLU A 125 40.92 12.74 -8.41
C GLU A 125 40.14 13.48 -9.50
N ASP A 126 40.38 13.14 -10.77
CA ASP A 126 39.66 13.75 -11.90
C ASP A 126 38.20 13.29 -11.97
N ALA A 127 37.95 12.02 -11.64
CA ALA A 127 36.59 11.47 -11.56
C ALA A 127 35.80 12.14 -10.43
N GLN A 128 36.37 12.26 -9.23
CA GLN A 128 35.77 12.95 -8.09
C GLN A 128 35.47 14.41 -8.43
N LYS A 129 36.40 15.13 -9.08
CA LYS A 129 36.16 16.51 -9.53
C LYS A 129 35.02 16.62 -10.54
N ASP A 130 34.88 15.68 -11.48
CA ASP A 130 33.74 15.68 -12.42
C ASP A 130 32.43 15.42 -11.67
N PHE A 131 32.39 14.44 -10.77
CA PHE A 131 31.23 14.15 -9.93
C PHE A 131 30.80 15.38 -9.12
N GLU A 132 31.71 15.96 -8.34
CA GLU A 132 31.43 17.10 -7.48
C GLU A 132 31.03 18.35 -8.27
N LYS A 133 31.64 18.55 -9.45
CA LYS A 133 31.24 19.61 -10.37
C LYS A 133 29.81 19.38 -10.86
N LYS A 134 29.46 18.16 -11.27
CA LYS A 134 28.10 17.83 -11.72
C LYS A 134 27.08 18.02 -10.61
N PHE A 135 27.39 17.55 -9.40
CA PHE A 135 26.56 17.76 -8.22
C PHE A 135 26.32 19.25 -7.99
N ARG A 136 27.38 20.05 -7.87
CA ARG A 136 27.29 21.50 -7.63
C ARG A 136 26.56 22.24 -8.75
N ASP A 137 26.77 21.87 -10.00
CA ASP A 137 26.09 22.48 -11.14
C ASP A 137 24.56 22.32 -11.03
N LYS A 138 24.10 21.15 -10.58
CA LYS A 138 22.69 20.79 -10.43
C LYS A 138 22.06 21.28 -9.14
N THR A 139 22.77 21.19 -8.03
CA THR A 139 22.21 21.44 -6.69
C THR A 139 22.57 22.82 -6.15
N LYS A 140 23.61 23.48 -6.67
CA LYS A 140 24.27 24.66 -6.08
C LYS A 140 24.93 24.42 -4.73
N ASN A 141 24.99 23.18 -4.26
CA ASN A 141 25.61 22.79 -3.00
C ASN A 141 27.00 22.17 -3.25
N SER A 142 27.88 22.21 -2.24
CA SER A 142 29.14 21.45 -2.24
C SER A 142 28.87 20.00 -1.82
N TRP A 143 29.53 19.03 -2.45
CA TRP A 143 29.40 17.62 -2.08
C TRP A 143 29.90 17.36 -0.65
N ALA A 144 30.97 18.04 -0.23
CA ALA A 144 31.51 17.94 1.12
C ALA A 144 30.52 18.39 2.22
N GLU A 145 29.56 19.26 1.87
CA GLU A 145 28.56 19.80 2.80
C GLU A 145 27.16 19.18 2.57
N ARG A 146 27.09 18.02 1.92
CA ARG A 146 25.82 17.33 1.59
C ARG A 146 24.94 17.02 2.80
N ASP A 147 25.51 16.98 4.00
CA ASP A 147 24.76 16.82 5.25
C ASP A 147 23.92 18.05 5.61
N HIS A 148 24.33 19.24 5.16
CA HIS A 148 23.69 20.54 5.39
C HIS A 148 23.04 21.09 4.11
N PHE A 149 22.44 20.20 3.32
CA PHE A 149 21.90 20.52 2.00
C PHE A 149 20.79 21.58 2.04
N GLN A 150 20.88 22.57 1.15
CA GLN A 150 19.81 23.55 0.92
C GLN A 150 19.14 23.36 -0.44
N VAL A 151 17.81 23.24 -0.44
CA VAL A 151 17.03 23.03 -1.66
C VAL A 151 16.87 24.34 -2.43
N TYR A 152 17.51 24.44 -3.60
CA TYR A 152 17.31 25.55 -4.53
C TYR A 152 16.45 25.16 -5.74
N THR A 153 16.72 23.98 -6.31
CA THR A 153 16.15 23.58 -7.62
C THR A 153 16.00 22.06 -7.71
N TYR A 154 17.00 21.34 -7.24
CA TYR A 154 16.97 19.89 -7.07
C TYR A 154 17.12 19.55 -5.59
N GLU A 155 16.49 18.46 -5.19
CA GLU A 155 16.62 17.88 -3.87
C GLU A 155 17.40 16.56 -3.96
N VAL A 156 18.33 16.32 -3.04
CA VAL A 156 19.11 15.08 -2.96
C VAL A 156 18.32 14.01 -2.22
N GLN A 157 18.27 12.81 -2.78
CA GLN A 157 17.82 11.58 -2.15
C GLN A 157 19.10 10.88 -1.64
N ARG A 158 19.24 10.69 -0.32
CA ARG A 158 20.42 10.06 0.29
C ARG A 158 20.31 8.54 0.20
N GLU A 159 21.46 7.85 0.21
CA GLU A 159 21.57 6.48 -0.30
C GLU A 159 22.24 5.48 0.65
N ASP A 160 22.08 5.60 1.97
CA ASP A 160 22.20 4.42 2.85
C ASP A 160 21.11 3.34 2.53
N GLU A 161 20.36 3.53 1.44
CA GLU A 161 18.90 3.38 1.36
C GLU A 161 18.40 3.06 -0.08
N ALA A 162 19.22 2.77 -1.10
CA ALA A 162 18.69 2.35 -2.40
C ALA A 162 19.41 1.14 -3.02
N GLN A 163 19.06 -0.07 -2.57
CA GLN A 163 19.23 -1.28 -3.37
C GLN A 163 17.91 -1.66 -4.03
N GLU A 164 17.96 -1.98 -5.33
CA GLU A 164 16.81 -2.37 -6.16
C GLU A 164 16.13 -3.65 -5.62
N ALA A 165 15.02 -3.48 -4.89
CA ALA A 165 14.03 -4.53 -4.70
C ALA A 165 12.70 -4.04 -5.29
N MET A 166 12.30 -4.61 -6.42
CA MET A 166 11.02 -4.30 -7.05
C MET A 166 9.86 -4.89 -6.24
N VAL A 167 9.21 -4.09 -5.39
CA VAL A 167 7.87 -4.42 -4.89
C VAL A 167 6.84 -3.87 -5.88
N LYS A 168 6.12 -4.76 -6.56
CA LYS A 168 5.00 -4.38 -7.44
C LYS A 168 3.77 -4.10 -6.58
N VAL A 169 3.71 -2.95 -5.91
CA VAL A 169 2.44 -2.46 -5.35
C VAL A 169 1.65 -1.84 -6.49
N LYS A 170 0.43 -2.31 -6.77
CA LYS A 170 -0.42 -1.71 -7.80
C LYS A 170 -1.25 -0.61 -7.13
N TRP A 171 -1.06 0.64 -7.54
CA TRP A 171 -1.79 1.79 -6.98
C TRP A 171 -3.00 2.17 -7.87
N PRO A 172 -4.13 2.64 -7.32
CA PRO A 172 -5.35 2.95 -8.09
C PRO A 172 -5.29 4.26 -8.91
N GLU A 173 -4.22 5.05 -8.83
CA GLU A 173 -3.99 6.15 -9.76
C GLU A 173 -3.01 5.71 -10.86
N ARG A 174 -2.87 6.47 -11.95
CA ARG A 174 -2.03 6.15 -13.13
C ARG A 174 -0.52 6.15 -12.81
N GLU A 175 -0.10 5.36 -11.83
CA GLU A 175 1.26 5.23 -11.34
C GLU A 175 1.75 3.83 -11.72
N ASP A 176 2.44 3.80 -12.85
CA ASP A 176 3.06 2.60 -13.40
C ASP A 176 4.29 2.30 -12.53
N VAL A 177 4.14 1.43 -11.53
CA VAL A 177 5.17 1.10 -10.51
C VAL A 177 6.43 0.47 -11.13
N LYS A 178 6.33 -0.07 -12.36
CA LYS A 178 7.50 -0.44 -13.18
C LYS A 178 8.44 0.74 -13.52
N LYS A 179 8.02 1.98 -13.26
CA LYS A 179 8.70 3.20 -13.70
C LYS A 179 8.82 4.26 -12.61
N MET A 180 8.43 3.95 -11.38
CA MET A 180 8.80 4.81 -10.26
C MET A 180 10.21 4.42 -9.82
N PRO A 181 11.18 5.34 -9.78
CA PRO A 181 12.48 5.09 -9.17
C PRO A 181 12.30 5.15 -7.65
N LEU A 182 11.39 4.34 -7.10
CA LEU A 182 11.38 4.08 -5.67
C LEU A 182 12.45 3.02 -5.42
N GLY A 183 13.70 3.47 -5.41
CA GLY A 183 14.66 2.92 -4.45
C GLY A 183 14.05 3.01 -3.05
N LYS A 184 14.59 2.28 -2.06
CA LYS A 184 13.97 2.23 -0.73
C LYS A 184 13.81 3.68 -0.23
N LEU A 185 12.56 4.12 -0.07
CA LEU A 185 12.31 5.44 0.51
C LEU A 185 12.66 5.34 1.99
N SER A 186 13.45 6.28 2.48
CA SER A 186 13.86 6.25 3.87
C SER A 186 12.78 6.71 4.82
N LYS A 187 12.90 6.31 6.09
CA LYS A 187 12.06 6.84 7.18
C LYS A 187 12.09 8.36 7.21
N GLN A 188 13.26 8.95 7.00
CA GLN A 188 13.43 10.40 6.98
C GLN A 188 12.69 11.03 5.79
N GLN A 189 12.79 10.43 4.60
CA GLN A 189 12.13 10.92 3.41
C GLN A 189 10.60 10.82 3.51
N ILE A 190 10.09 9.72 4.07
CA ILE A 190 8.65 9.54 4.34
C ILE A 190 8.17 10.58 5.36
N SER A 191 8.93 10.81 6.44
CA SER A 191 8.61 11.86 7.44
C SER A 191 8.51 13.23 6.80
N ARG A 192 9.49 13.60 5.96
CA ARG A 192 9.48 14.88 5.22
C ARG A 192 8.31 14.97 4.24
N GLY A 193 7.93 13.85 3.63
CA GLY A 193 6.72 13.75 2.81
C GLY A 193 5.44 14.05 3.60
N LEU A 194 5.31 13.50 4.81
CA LEU A 194 4.18 13.75 5.70
C LEU A 194 4.13 15.22 6.14
N GLU A 195 5.27 15.80 6.53
CA GLU A 195 5.39 17.23 6.86
C GLU A 195 4.93 18.13 5.70
N ALA A 196 5.29 17.79 4.46
CA ALA A 196 4.85 18.51 3.28
C ALA A 196 3.32 18.41 3.08
N LEU A 197 2.71 17.25 3.34
CA LEU A 197 1.25 17.08 3.28
C LEU A 197 0.53 17.81 4.42
N GLU A 198 1.12 17.91 5.62
CA GLU A 198 0.58 18.73 6.70
C GLU A 198 0.55 20.21 6.32
N ALA A 199 1.58 20.71 5.63
CA ALA A 199 1.59 22.07 5.09
C ALA A 199 0.49 22.29 4.03
N VAL A 200 0.25 21.31 3.15
CA VAL A 200 -0.88 21.33 2.20
C VAL A 200 -2.22 21.37 2.93
N GLU A 201 -2.38 20.55 3.98
CA GLU A 201 -3.61 20.53 4.79
C GLU A 201 -3.89 21.89 5.45
N ALA A 202 -2.86 22.52 6.01
CA ALA A 202 -2.98 23.84 6.60
C ALA A 202 -3.40 24.89 5.56
N ALA A 203 -2.84 24.82 4.35
CA ALA A 203 -3.18 25.72 3.25
C ALA A 203 -4.61 25.50 2.73
N LEU A 204 -5.10 24.27 2.66
CA LEU A 204 -6.49 23.96 2.28
C LEU A 204 -7.53 24.52 3.27
N LYS A 205 -7.16 24.61 4.56
CA LYS A 205 -8.02 25.16 5.62
C LYS A 205 -7.94 26.68 5.72
N ALA A 206 -6.90 27.30 5.17
CA ALA A 206 -6.68 28.74 5.27
C ALA A 206 -7.57 29.52 4.27
N PRO A 207 -8.01 30.74 4.63
CA PRO A 207 -8.68 31.64 3.68
C PRO A 207 -7.71 32.02 2.54
N ALA A 208 -8.25 32.15 1.33
CA ALA A 208 -7.53 32.16 0.04
C ALA A 208 -6.44 33.24 -0.19
N ASP A 209 -6.15 34.11 0.78
CA ASP A 209 -5.44 35.38 0.54
C ASP A 209 -4.09 35.54 1.30
N ARG A 210 -3.57 34.48 1.97
CA ARG A 210 -2.33 34.61 2.77
C ARG A 210 -1.35 33.41 2.79
N GLY A 211 -1.59 32.35 2.04
CA GLY A 211 -0.74 31.14 2.04
C GLY A 211 0.21 31.04 0.84
N LEU A 212 1.26 30.21 0.96
CA LEU A 212 1.96 29.64 -0.21
C LEU A 212 0.92 28.99 -1.13
N SER A 213 1.12 29.08 -2.45
CA SER A 213 0.16 28.49 -3.37
C SER A 213 0.10 26.96 -3.19
N LEU A 214 -1.10 26.38 -3.28
CA LEU A 214 -1.25 24.91 -3.25
C LEU A 214 -0.39 24.24 -4.33
N GLU A 215 -0.12 24.95 -5.44
CA GLU A 215 0.77 24.51 -6.52
C GLU A 215 2.23 24.37 -6.08
N GLU A 216 2.74 25.33 -5.30
CA GLU A 216 4.10 25.29 -4.73
C GLU A 216 4.23 24.19 -3.69
N LEU A 217 3.28 24.08 -2.77
CA LEU A 217 3.27 23.03 -1.75
C LEU A 217 3.16 21.64 -2.37
N SER A 218 2.33 21.48 -3.41
CA SER A 218 2.24 20.24 -4.18
C SER A 218 3.54 19.93 -4.92
N SER A 219 4.19 20.95 -5.50
CA SER A 219 5.50 20.78 -6.14
C SER A 219 6.57 20.33 -5.16
N HIS A 220 6.54 20.87 -3.95
CA HIS A 220 7.45 20.48 -2.88
C HIS A 220 7.23 19.02 -2.48
N PHE A 221 5.98 18.60 -2.26
CA PHE A 221 5.64 17.20 -1.98
C PHE A 221 6.12 16.24 -3.09
N TYR A 222 5.84 16.53 -4.37
CA TYR A 222 6.29 15.68 -5.49
C TYR A 222 7.80 15.75 -5.77
N THR A 223 8.51 16.69 -5.15
CA THR A 223 9.98 16.75 -5.18
C THR A 223 10.55 15.82 -4.12
N ILE A 224 9.99 15.84 -2.90
CA ILE A 224 10.38 14.94 -1.81
C ILE A 224 10.00 13.50 -2.14
N ILE A 225 8.79 13.28 -2.66
CA ILE A 225 8.25 11.95 -2.95
C ILE A 225 8.14 11.82 -4.48
N PRO A 226 9.06 11.11 -5.15
CA PRO A 226 9.05 10.99 -6.60
C PRO A 226 7.77 10.31 -7.09
N HIS A 227 7.08 10.94 -8.04
CA HIS A 227 5.88 10.42 -8.67
C HIS A 227 6.03 10.35 -10.17
N ASN A 228 5.34 9.40 -10.81
CA ASN A 228 5.33 9.29 -12.26
C ASN A 228 3.98 9.72 -12.86
N PHE A 229 3.93 10.92 -13.44
CA PHE A 229 2.75 11.43 -14.16
C PHE A 229 2.83 11.25 -15.70
N GLY A 230 3.80 10.47 -16.18
CA GLY A 230 4.06 10.32 -17.60
C GLY A 230 4.43 11.65 -18.27
N ARG A 231 3.65 12.04 -19.29
CA ARG A 231 3.80 13.33 -19.99
C ARG A 231 2.89 14.44 -19.44
N SER A 232 2.00 14.08 -18.52
CA SER A 232 1.06 15.01 -17.93
C SER A 232 1.73 15.84 -16.85
N GLN A 233 1.16 17.02 -16.62
CA GLN A 233 1.51 17.87 -15.50
C GLN A 233 1.13 17.19 -14.18
N PRO A 234 2.00 17.24 -13.15
CA PRO A 234 1.63 16.83 -11.80
C PRO A 234 0.39 17.62 -11.32
N PRO A 235 -0.68 16.96 -10.87
CA PRO A 235 -1.89 17.64 -10.43
C PRO A 235 -1.66 18.33 -9.08
N PRO A 236 -2.15 19.57 -8.87
CA PRO A 236 -2.10 20.19 -7.56
C PRO A 236 -2.98 19.42 -6.57
N ILE A 237 -2.47 19.21 -5.35
CA ILE A 237 -3.19 18.63 -4.22
C ILE A 237 -4.11 19.73 -3.66
N ASN A 238 -5.32 19.80 -4.20
CA ASN A 238 -6.25 20.91 -3.96
C ASN A 238 -7.60 20.48 -3.38
N SER A 239 -7.75 19.21 -3.00
CA SER A 239 -8.94 18.71 -2.35
C SER A 239 -8.57 17.86 -1.13
N PRO A 240 -9.45 17.80 -0.10
CA PRO A 240 -9.26 16.91 1.05
C PRO A 240 -9.09 15.45 0.65
N GLU A 241 -9.79 15.00 -0.39
CA GLU A 241 -9.78 13.62 -0.87
C GLU A 241 -8.42 13.26 -1.47
N LEU A 242 -7.86 14.13 -2.33
CA LEU A 242 -6.55 13.91 -2.92
C LEU A 242 -5.43 14.00 -1.89
N LEU A 243 -5.53 14.94 -0.93
CA LEU A 243 -4.62 15.00 0.20
C LEU A 243 -4.63 13.68 1.00
N GLN A 244 -5.82 13.15 1.27
CA GLN A 244 -5.97 11.91 2.01
C GLN A 244 -5.35 10.73 1.25
N ALA A 245 -5.61 10.61 -0.05
CA ALA A 245 -5.02 9.57 -0.90
C ALA A 245 -3.48 9.60 -0.89
N LYS A 246 -2.86 10.79 -0.83
CA LYS A 246 -1.40 10.92 -0.73
C LYS A 246 -0.85 10.60 0.66
N LYS A 247 -1.59 10.88 1.73
CA LYS A 247 -1.23 10.40 3.07
C LYS A 247 -1.28 8.88 3.15
N ASP A 248 -2.29 8.28 2.54
CA ASP A 248 -2.45 6.83 2.54
C ASP A 248 -1.31 6.13 1.80
N MET A 249 -0.88 6.71 0.67
CA MET A 249 0.31 6.27 -0.05
C MET A 249 1.55 6.26 0.85
N LEU A 250 1.83 7.35 1.57
CA LEU A 250 3.01 7.43 2.42
C LEU A 250 3.02 6.41 3.56
N LEU A 251 1.85 6.05 4.07
CA LEU A 251 1.73 5.09 5.17
C LEU A 251 1.96 3.66 4.66
N VAL A 252 1.45 3.32 3.48
CA VAL A 252 1.80 2.05 2.81
C VAL A 252 3.30 1.99 2.51
N LEU A 253 3.91 3.10 2.06
CA LEU A 253 5.35 3.16 1.83
C LEU A 253 6.16 2.99 3.12
N ALA A 254 5.68 3.51 4.25
CA ALA A 254 6.28 3.29 5.56
C ALA A 254 6.26 1.81 5.97
N ASP A 255 5.16 1.10 5.73
CA ASP A 255 5.06 -0.33 6.03
C ASP A 255 6.01 -1.16 5.16
N ILE A 256 6.17 -0.79 3.88
CA ILE A 256 7.14 -1.45 2.98
C ILE A 256 8.58 -1.21 3.46
N GLU A 257 8.93 0.03 3.84
CA GLU A 257 10.24 0.36 4.39
C GLU A 257 10.49 -0.44 5.67
N LEU A 258 9.51 -0.53 6.57
CA LEU A 258 9.61 -1.31 7.80
C LEU A 258 9.88 -2.79 7.51
N ALA A 259 9.14 -3.39 6.56
CA ALA A 259 9.33 -4.78 6.15
C ALA A 259 10.74 -5.03 5.58
N GLN A 260 11.26 -4.10 4.77
CA GLN A 260 12.62 -4.20 4.24
C GLN A 260 13.68 -4.06 5.34
N THR A 261 13.47 -3.15 6.28
CA THR A 261 14.35 -2.97 7.45
C THR A 261 14.36 -4.22 8.35
N LEU A 262 13.21 -4.89 8.52
CA LEU A 262 13.15 -6.18 9.22
C LEU A 262 13.99 -7.26 8.51
N GLN A 263 13.89 -7.38 7.19
CA GLN A 263 14.66 -8.35 6.40
C GLN A 263 16.17 -8.07 6.37
N ALA A 264 16.57 -6.81 6.50
CA ALA A 264 17.97 -6.37 6.51
C ALA A 264 18.66 -6.53 7.88
N ALA A 265 17.92 -6.90 8.93
CA ALA A 265 18.47 -7.04 10.27
C ALA A 265 19.61 -8.08 10.29
N PRO A 266 20.80 -7.72 10.83
CA PRO A 266 21.94 -8.61 10.87
C PRO A 266 21.65 -9.79 11.79
N GLU A 267 22.00 -11.00 11.35
CA GLU A 267 21.95 -12.17 12.21
C GLU A 267 22.94 -11.99 13.38
N GLU A 268 22.52 -12.35 14.60
CA GLU A 268 23.48 -12.60 15.66
C GLU A 268 24.41 -13.72 15.18
N THR A 269 25.62 -13.34 14.77
CA THR A 269 26.68 -14.23 14.31
C THR A 269 27.23 -15.05 15.47
N LYS A 270 26.39 -15.92 16.02
CA LYS A 270 26.90 -17.14 16.64
C LYS A 270 27.32 -18.03 15.48
N LYS A 271 28.50 -18.64 15.58
CA LYS A 271 28.94 -19.69 14.65
C LYS A 271 27.98 -20.87 14.78
N VAL A 272 26.83 -20.79 14.13
CA VAL A 272 25.88 -21.91 14.03
C VAL A 272 26.32 -22.70 12.81
N GLU A 273 26.56 -24.01 12.99
CA GLU A 273 26.93 -24.92 11.88
C GLU A 273 25.76 -25.13 10.90
N GLU A 274 24.54 -24.77 11.31
CA GLU A 274 23.31 -24.88 10.53
C GLU A 274 22.66 -23.50 10.37
N VAL A 275 22.44 -23.10 9.11
CA VAL A 275 21.70 -21.87 8.76
C VAL A 275 20.22 -22.25 8.58
N PRO A 276 19.28 -21.56 9.24
CA PRO A 276 17.85 -21.84 9.09
C PRO A 276 17.36 -21.63 7.65
N HIS A 277 16.26 -22.29 7.28
CA HIS A 277 15.63 -22.05 5.98
C HIS A 277 15.20 -20.57 5.87
N PRO A 278 15.31 -19.91 4.70
CA PRO A 278 14.98 -18.49 4.57
C PRO A 278 13.57 -18.10 5.05
N LEU A 279 12.58 -18.96 4.81
CA LEU A 279 11.21 -18.73 5.30
C LEU A 279 11.09 -18.84 6.82
N ASP A 280 11.89 -19.69 7.47
CA ASP A 280 11.90 -19.78 8.94
C ASP A 280 12.50 -18.51 9.54
N ARG A 281 13.56 -17.98 8.91
CA ARG A 281 14.15 -16.68 9.27
C ARG A 281 13.11 -15.56 9.14
N ASP A 282 12.45 -15.46 7.98
CA ASP A 282 11.42 -14.43 7.73
C ASP A 282 10.25 -14.55 8.71
N TYR A 283 9.79 -15.77 9.01
CA TYR A 283 8.73 -16.02 9.99
C TYR A 283 9.15 -15.60 11.41
N GLN A 284 10.38 -15.89 11.83
CA GLN A 284 10.88 -15.48 13.14
C GLN A 284 10.93 -13.95 13.30
N LEU A 285 11.26 -13.22 12.22
CA LEU A 285 11.26 -11.76 12.23
C LEU A 285 9.87 -11.14 12.51
N LEU A 286 8.79 -11.84 12.17
CA LEU A 286 7.42 -11.37 12.43
C LEU A 286 7.09 -11.29 13.92
N LYS A 287 7.80 -12.05 14.78
CA LYS A 287 7.50 -12.17 16.22
C LYS A 287 6.02 -12.44 16.48
N CYS A 288 5.46 -13.31 15.66
CA CYS A 288 4.04 -13.60 15.62
C CYS A 288 3.85 -15.08 15.33
N GLN A 289 3.20 -15.80 16.25
CA GLN A 289 2.88 -17.18 16.06
C GLN A 289 1.64 -17.30 15.16
N LEU A 290 1.79 -18.02 14.05
CA LEU A 290 0.70 -18.38 13.14
C LEU A 290 0.50 -19.89 13.16
N GLN A 291 -0.71 -20.35 13.48
CA GLN A 291 -1.05 -21.77 13.45
C GLN A 291 -2.22 -22.00 12.51
N LEU A 292 -2.00 -22.83 11.48
CA LEU A 292 -3.04 -23.15 10.50
C LEU A 292 -4.20 -23.87 11.19
N LEU A 293 -5.41 -23.38 10.95
CA LEU A 293 -6.65 -23.89 11.53
C LEU A 293 -7.19 -25.06 10.69
N ASP A 294 -7.46 -26.18 11.33
CA ASP A 294 -8.11 -27.32 10.68
C ASP A 294 -9.56 -26.92 10.30
N PRO A 295 -10.02 -27.14 9.05
CA PRO A 295 -11.42 -26.92 8.66
C PRO A 295 -12.46 -27.66 9.51
N LYS A 296 -12.07 -28.70 10.25
CA LYS A 296 -12.91 -29.44 11.18
C LYS A 296 -12.99 -28.81 12.58
N ALA A 297 -12.09 -27.87 12.89
CA ALA A 297 -12.03 -27.21 14.18
C ALA A 297 -13.35 -26.45 14.49
N PRO A 298 -13.79 -26.37 15.76
CA PRO A 298 -14.99 -25.64 16.14
C PRO A 298 -14.95 -24.16 15.73
N GLU A 299 -13.78 -23.52 15.87
CA GLU A 299 -13.56 -22.12 15.52
C GLU A 299 -13.75 -21.87 14.02
N TYR A 300 -13.28 -22.79 13.17
CA TYR A 300 -13.45 -22.69 11.71
C TYR A 300 -14.93 -22.64 11.33
N LYS A 301 -15.77 -23.42 12.01
CA LYS A 301 -17.23 -23.45 11.79
C LYS A 301 -17.94 -22.16 12.21
N VAL A 302 -17.28 -21.29 12.97
CA VAL A 302 -17.78 -19.96 13.34
C VAL A 302 -17.25 -18.90 12.37
N ILE A 303 -15.97 -18.99 12.00
CA ILE A 303 -15.29 -18.02 11.12
C ILE A 303 -15.82 -18.10 9.68
N HIS A 304 -15.95 -19.31 9.12
CA HIS A 304 -16.38 -19.47 7.73
C HIS A 304 -17.78 -18.86 7.49
N PRO A 305 -18.83 -19.16 8.29
CA PRO A 305 -20.13 -18.51 8.10
C PRO A 305 -20.12 -17.01 8.40
N CYS A 306 -19.23 -16.53 9.29
CA CYS A 306 -19.06 -15.09 9.52
C CYS A 306 -18.65 -14.39 8.22
N LEU A 307 -17.65 -14.92 7.52
CA LEU A 307 -17.17 -14.38 6.24
C LEU A 307 -18.25 -14.43 5.15
N GLU A 308 -18.89 -15.60 5.00
CA GLU A 308 -19.86 -15.88 3.94
C GLU A 308 -21.15 -15.08 4.11
N LYS A 309 -21.74 -15.07 5.32
CA LYS A 309 -23.05 -14.46 5.54
C LYS A 309 -23.02 -12.95 5.65
N THR A 310 -21.89 -12.39 6.07
CA THR A 310 -21.70 -10.93 6.17
C THR A 310 -20.97 -10.35 4.96
N GLY A 311 -20.59 -11.20 4.01
CA GLY A 311 -19.98 -10.85 2.73
C GLY A 311 -20.98 -10.26 1.73
N SER A 312 -20.47 -9.82 0.58
CA SER A 312 -21.29 -9.29 -0.50
C SER A 312 -22.10 -10.41 -1.15
N LYS A 313 -23.37 -10.16 -1.45
CA LYS A 313 -24.22 -11.12 -2.17
C LYS A 313 -23.77 -11.36 -3.62
N TYR A 314 -22.98 -10.44 -4.17
CA TYR A 314 -22.55 -10.47 -5.57
C TYR A 314 -21.11 -10.96 -5.75
N SER A 315 -20.26 -10.75 -4.75
CA SER A 315 -18.83 -11.03 -4.79
C SER A 315 -18.32 -11.31 -3.39
N CYS A 316 -18.56 -12.51 -2.87
CA CYS A 316 -17.99 -12.94 -1.59
C CYS A 316 -16.65 -13.64 -1.85
N PRO A 317 -15.55 -13.19 -1.24
CA PRO A 317 -14.27 -13.84 -1.42
C PRO A 317 -14.29 -15.23 -0.76
N ALA A 318 -13.72 -16.23 -1.43
CA ALA A 318 -13.73 -17.62 -0.99
C ALA A 318 -12.56 -17.86 -0.01
N LEU A 319 -12.87 -18.26 1.22
CA LEU A 319 -11.87 -18.63 2.22
C LEU A 319 -11.04 -19.82 1.75
N GLN A 320 -9.72 -19.65 1.67
CA GLN A 320 -8.77 -20.72 1.33
C GLN A 320 -8.14 -21.32 2.58
N HIS A 321 -7.57 -20.45 3.41
CA HIS A 321 -6.85 -20.82 4.62
C HIS A 321 -7.18 -19.84 5.74
N SER A 322 -7.12 -20.33 6.98
CA SER A 322 -7.20 -19.49 8.17
C SER A 322 -6.14 -19.92 9.17
N TRP A 323 -5.50 -18.93 9.80
CA TRP A 323 -4.54 -19.14 10.86
C TRP A 323 -5.02 -18.47 12.13
N THR A 324 -4.79 -19.09 13.28
CA THR A 324 -4.81 -18.36 14.54
C THR A 324 -3.56 -17.48 14.61
N VAL A 325 -3.71 -16.29 15.18
CA VAL A 325 -2.68 -15.26 15.28
C VAL A 325 -2.41 -15.01 16.75
N ASN A 326 -1.13 -15.05 17.13
CA ASN A 326 -0.69 -14.69 18.47
C ASN A 326 0.59 -13.86 18.37
N ARG A 327 0.43 -12.53 18.43
CA ARG A 327 1.51 -11.56 18.32
C ARG A 327 2.17 -11.33 19.68
N GLU A 328 3.50 -11.35 19.71
CA GLU A 328 4.28 -11.21 20.95
C GLU A 328 3.89 -9.92 21.71
N GLY A 329 3.54 -10.06 22.99
CA GLY A 329 3.17 -8.95 23.89
C GLY A 329 1.79 -8.32 23.65
N GLU A 330 1.06 -8.67 22.58
CA GLU A 330 -0.27 -8.11 22.32
C GLU A 330 -1.30 -8.60 23.35
N GLY A 331 -1.26 -9.89 23.71
CA GLY A 331 -2.12 -10.47 24.73
C GLY A 331 -1.98 -9.78 26.10
N ASP A 332 -0.75 -9.48 26.52
CA ASP A 332 -0.47 -8.81 27.79
C ASP A 332 -1.03 -7.38 27.83
N GLN A 333 -0.91 -6.64 26.71
CA GLN A 333 -1.49 -5.30 26.59
C GLN A 333 -3.02 -5.35 26.59
N PHE A 334 -3.60 -6.36 25.95
CA PHE A 334 -5.03 -6.54 25.83
C PHE A 334 -5.71 -6.92 27.16
N GLN A 335 -5.01 -7.61 28.06
CA GLN A 335 -5.49 -7.92 29.42
C GLN A 335 -5.86 -6.68 30.24
N ALA A 336 -5.30 -5.49 29.92
CA ALA A 336 -5.70 -4.23 30.54
C ALA A 336 -7.21 -3.95 30.42
N HIS A 337 -7.87 -4.58 29.44
CA HIS A 337 -9.30 -4.41 29.13
C HIS A 337 -10.15 -5.60 29.57
N ASP A 338 -9.66 -6.53 30.39
CA ASP A 338 -10.42 -7.71 30.86
C ASP A 338 -11.72 -7.40 31.59
N LYS A 339 -11.79 -6.21 32.21
CA LYS A 339 -12.99 -5.69 32.87
C LYS A 339 -13.98 -5.07 31.89
N LEU A 340 -13.54 -4.76 30.67
CA LEU A 340 -14.38 -4.21 29.62
C LEU A 340 -15.24 -5.34 29.03
N GLY A 341 -16.55 -5.17 29.15
CA GLY A 341 -17.53 -6.06 28.51
C GLY A 341 -17.68 -5.78 27.02
N ASN A 342 -18.69 -6.40 26.39
CA ASN A 342 -19.02 -6.19 24.97
C ASN A 342 -17.83 -6.46 24.03
N ARG A 343 -17.30 -7.69 24.06
CA ARG A 343 -16.24 -8.11 23.16
C ARG A 343 -16.82 -8.64 21.86
N LYS A 344 -16.28 -8.20 20.73
CA LYS A 344 -16.72 -8.63 19.39
C LYS A 344 -15.54 -9.07 18.55
N LEU A 345 -15.74 -10.11 17.75
CA LEU A 345 -14.81 -10.49 16.70
C LEU A 345 -15.21 -9.75 15.42
N LEU A 346 -14.36 -8.85 14.96
CA LEU A 346 -14.68 -7.94 13.85
C LEU A 346 -13.57 -7.95 12.79
N GLY A 347 -13.95 -7.69 11.54
CA GLY A 347 -13.00 -7.57 10.44
C GLY A 347 -12.23 -6.27 10.54
N LEU A 348 -10.90 -6.35 10.65
CA LEU A 348 -10.04 -5.17 10.64
C LEU A 348 -10.11 -4.50 9.28
N ARG A 349 -10.22 -3.17 9.28
CA ARG A 349 -10.01 -2.33 8.11
C ARG A 349 -8.63 -1.73 8.25
N ILE A 350 -7.70 -2.26 7.46
CA ILE A 350 -6.34 -1.72 7.37
C ILE A 350 -6.46 -0.38 6.65
N MET A 351 -6.76 0.66 7.41
CA MET A 351 -6.68 2.03 6.94
C MET A 351 -5.21 2.44 7.07
N PRO A 352 -4.52 2.79 5.98
CA PRO A 352 -3.16 3.31 6.08
C PRO A 352 -3.11 4.54 6.99
N HIS A 353 -4.18 5.35 7.00
CA HIS A 353 -4.29 6.54 7.84
C HIS A 353 -4.83 6.31 9.25
N SER A 354 -4.33 7.13 10.17
CA SER A 354 -4.93 7.37 11.46
C SER A 354 -5.90 8.56 11.38
N GLY A 355 -6.78 8.62 10.37
CA GLY A 355 -7.80 9.68 10.24
C GLY A 355 -8.80 9.42 9.11
N GLY A 356 -10.07 9.11 9.42
CA GLY A 356 -11.12 8.81 8.42
C GLY A 356 -12.43 9.57 8.67
N ARG A 357 -13.56 9.02 8.21
CA ARG A 357 -14.91 9.59 8.43
C ARG A 357 -15.26 9.86 9.90
N VAL A 358 -14.51 9.24 10.83
CA VAL A 358 -14.71 9.31 12.27
C VAL A 358 -13.36 9.52 12.99
N GLY A 359 -12.41 10.16 12.31
CA GLY A 359 -11.14 10.57 12.90
C GLY A 359 -10.13 9.45 13.12
N LYS A 360 -9.24 9.65 14.10
CA LYS A 360 -7.97 8.94 14.30
C LYS A 360 -8.11 7.71 15.20
N GLY A 361 -8.48 6.57 14.63
CA GLY A 361 -8.60 5.31 15.37
C GLY A 361 -8.38 4.08 14.49
N ILE A 362 -8.54 2.91 15.09
CA ILE A 362 -8.53 1.62 14.38
C ILE A 362 -9.97 1.30 13.98
N TYR A 363 -10.17 1.02 12.70
CA TYR A 363 -11.49 0.79 12.12
C TYR A 363 -11.75 -0.70 11.95
N PHE A 364 -12.94 -1.13 12.36
CA PHE A 364 -13.43 -2.48 12.16
C PHE A 364 -14.82 -2.44 11.50
N ALA A 365 -15.22 -3.57 10.92
CA ALA A 365 -16.56 -3.76 10.40
C ALA A 365 -17.16 -5.08 10.93
N SER A 366 -18.47 -5.05 11.17
CA SER A 366 -19.28 -6.26 11.41
C SER A 366 -19.67 -6.96 10.11
N GLU A 367 -19.61 -6.25 8.98
CA GLU A 367 -19.89 -6.78 7.65
C GLU A 367 -18.60 -7.03 6.88
N ASN A 368 -18.32 -8.30 6.55
CA ASN A 368 -17.13 -8.70 5.79
C ASN A 368 -16.99 -7.92 4.48
N SER A 369 -18.09 -7.70 3.76
CA SER A 369 -18.09 -6.92 2.52
C SER A 369 -17.48 -5.52 2.65
N LYS A 370 -17.60 -4.88 3.84
CA LYS A 370 -17.00 -3.58 4.09
C LYS A 370 -15.48 -3.69 4.21
N SER A 371 -14.98 -4.69 4.92
CA SER A 371 -13.53 -4.92 5.09
C SER A 371 -12.89 -5.45 3.82
N ASP A 372 -13.59 -6.26 3.03
CA ASP A 372 -13.14 -6.77 1.73
C ASP A 372 -12.82 -5.63 0.74
N GLY A 373 -13.56 -4.52 0.80
CA GLY A 373 -13.27 -3.32 0.01
C GLY A 373 -11.90 -2.68 0.27
N TYR A 374 -11.20 -3.08 1.34
CA TYR A 374 -9.84 -2.65 1.67
C TYR A 374 -8.76 -3.67 1.28
N VAL A 375 -9.16 -4.84 0.78
CA VAL A 375 -8.22 -5.88 0.40
C VAL A 375 -7.70 -5.59 -1.01
N THR A 376 -6.42 -5.27 -1.11
CA THR A 376 -5.73 -5.18 -2.41
C THR A 376 -5.05 -6.51 -2.66
N GLY A 377 -5.67 -7.36 -3.49
CA GLY A 377 -5.14 -8.69 -3.80
C GLY A 377 -3.95 -8.66 -4.77
N MET A 378 -3.26 -9.80 -4.86
CA MET A 378 -2.20 -10.04 -5.85
C MET A 378 -2.59 -11.19 -6.76
N SER A 379 -2.41 -10.99 -8.07
CA SER A 379 -2.64 -12.03 -9.06
C SER A 379 -1.53 -13.08 -9.02
N CYS A 380 -1.88 -14.29 -8.63
CA CYS A 380 -1.06 -15.48 -8.58
C CYS A 380 -1.57 -16.49 -9.63
N GLY A 381 -1.02 -16.42 -10.83
CA GLY A 381 -1.47 -17.23 -11.96
C GLY A 381 -2.87 -16.82 -12.43
N ALA A 382 -3.86 -17.69 -12.22
CA ALA A 382 -5.26 -17.44 -12.60
C ALA A 382 -6.14 -16.96 -11.43
N HIS A 383 -5.55 -16.78 -10.25
CA HIS A 383 -6.27 -16.43 -9.02
C HIS A 383 -5.78 -15.10 -8.47
N ASP A 384 -6.69 -14.33 -7.87
CA ASP A 384 -6.35 -13.17 -7.07
C ASP A 384 -6.48 -13.54 -5.59
N ILE A 385 -5.35 -13.45 -4.87
CA ILE A 385 -5.23 -13.80 -3.45
C ILE A 385 -5.15 -12.52 -2.64
N GLY A 386 -5.91 -12.45 -1.54
CA GLY A 386 -5.82 -11.38 -0.56
C GLY A 386 -5.88 -11.91 0.87
N TYR A 387 -5.58 -11.01 1.81
CA TYR A 387 -5.53 -11.33 3.23
C TYR A 387 -6.44 -10.41 4.05
N MET A 388 -7.09 -10.97 5.05
CA MET A 388 -7.97 -10.25 5.98
C MET A 388 -7.67 -10.65 7.42
N PHE A 389 -7.82 -9.71 8.35
CA PHE A 389 -7.71 -10.01 9.78
C PHE A 389 -9.08 -9.98 10.46
N LEU A 390 -9.27 -10.91 11.41
CA LEU A 390 -10.31 -10.81 12.43
C LEU A 390 -9.64 -10.52 13.77
N GLY A 391 -10.05 -9.42 14.40
CA GLY A 391 -9.57 -8.99 15.71
C GLY A 391 -10.65 -9.16 16.77
N GLU A 392 -10.25 -9.61 17.96
CA GLU A 392 -11.07 -9.46 19.16
C GLU A 392 -10.96 -8.01 19.64
N VAL A 393 -12.09 -7.32 19.64
CA VAL A 393 -12.18 -5.91 20.01
C VAL A 393 -12.96 -5.79 21.32
N ALA A 394 -12.31 -5.20 22.32
CA ALA A 394 -12.95 -4.79 23.56
C ALA A 394 -13.73 -3.48 23.32
N VAL A 395 -14.98 -3.60 22.87
CA VAL A 395 -15.82 -2.46 22.47
C VAL A 395 -16.28 -1.65 23.68
N GLY A 396 -16.60 -2.31 24.80
CA GLY A 396 -17.07 -1.65 26.00
C GLY A 396 -18.36 -0.86 25.78
N ARG A 397 -18.42 0.33 26.37
CA ARG A 397 -19.56 1.25 26.23
C ARG A 397 -19.47 2.01 24.91
N GLU A 398 -20.47 1.78 24.07
CA GLU A 398 -20.56 2.31 22.71
C GLU A 398 -21.08 3.75 22.69
N TYR A 399 -20.35 4.68 22.06
CA TYR A 399 -20.88 5.97 21.62
C TYR A 399 -21.36 5.86 20.17
N ARG A 400 -22.67 6.01 19.93
CA ARG A 400 -23.27 5.79 18.61
C ARG A 400 -23.46 7.10 17.86
N ILE A 401 -23.04 7.13 16.59
CA ILE A 401 -23.22 8.27 15.69
C ILE A 401 -23.78 7.81 14.35
N ALA A 402 -24.38 8.74 13.61
CA ALA A 402 -24.94 8.51 12.27
C ALA A 402 -24.46 9.54 11.23
N VAL A 403 -23.50 10.40 11.60
CA VAL A 403 -22.92 11.46 10.77
C VAL A 403 -21.40 11.44 10.87
N TYR A 404 -20.73 12.09 9.93
CA TYR A 404 -19.26 12.15 9.90
C TYR A 404 -18.72 13.02 11.03
N GLU A 405 -17.69 12.52 11.69
CA GLU A 405 -16.98 13.20 12.79
C GLU A 405 -15.45 13.04 12.62
N PRO A 406 -14.87 13.59 11.54
CA PRO A 406 -13.47 13.35 11.17
C PRO A 406 -12.44 13.92 12.16
N SER A 407 -12.89 14.73 13.14
CA SER A 407 -12.03 15.37 14.14
C SER A 407 -11.81 14.52 15.40
N LEU A 408 -12.54 13.40 15.55
CA LEU A 408 -12.44 12.55 16.74
C LEU A 408 -11.05 11.94 16.89
N LYS A 409 -10.53 11.96 18.11
CA LYS A 409 -9.24 11.34 18.49
C LYS A 409 -9.38 10.39 19.68
N GLN A 410 -10.56 10.37 20.29
CA GLN A 410 -10.94 9.52 21.40
C GLN A 410 -12.48 9.54 21.50
N PRO A 411 -13.11 8.53 22.13
CA PRO A 411 -14.53 8.58 22.43
C PRO A 411 -14.87 9.73 23.40
N PRO A 412 -16.11 10.22 23.42
CA PRO A 412 -16.56 11.16 24.45
C PRO A 412 -16.42 10.58 25.86
N PRO A 413 -16.29 11.43 26.90
CA PRO A 413 -16.13 10.96 28.27
C PRO A 413 -17.22 9.97 28.70
N GLY A 414 -16.78 8.84 29.26
CA GLY A 414 -17.67 7.77 29.73
C GLY A 414 -18.02 6.72 28.68
N PHE A 415 -17.42 6.77 27.50
CA PHE A 415 -17.49 5.76 26.44
C PHE A 415 -16.10 5.21 26.12
N ASP A 416 -16.06 3.97 25.62
CA ASP A 416 -14.82 3.25 25.33
C ASP A 416 -14.58 3.08 23.83
N SER A 417 -15.62 3.23 23.01
CA SER A 417 -15.59 3.10 21.55
C SER A 417 -16.59 4.02 20.88
N VAL A 418 -16.42 4.23 19.58
CA VAL A 418 -17.38 4.93 18.73
C VAL A 418 -17.89 3.96 17.67
N ILE A 419 -19.21 3.91 17.47
CA ILE A 419 -19.83 3.09 16.43
C ILE A 419 -20.64 3.99 15.51
N THR A 420 -20.28 4.01 14.24
CA THR A 420 -21.16 4.57 13.21
C THR A 420 -22.22 3.52 12.90
N ARG A 421 -23.49 3.93 12.90
CA ARG A 421 -24.58 3.02 12.60
C ARG A 421 -24.93 3.10 11.13
N GLY A 422 -24.83 1.97 10.44
CA GLY A 422 -25.17 1.82 9.04
C GLY A 422 -26.68 1.73 8.79
N HIS A 423 -27.06 1.82 7.51
CA HIS A 423 -28.37 1.39 7.02
C HIS A 423 -28.58 -0.10 7.23
N THR A 424 -27.51 -0.89 7.28
CA THR A 424 -27.53 -2.34 7.55
C THR A 424 -26.67 -2.73 8.74
N GLU A 425 -27.03 -3.84 9.37
CA GLU A 425 -26.24 -4.53 10.38
C GLU A 425 -26.54 -6.04 10.31
N PRO A 426 -25.58 -6.95 10.53
CA PRO A 426 -25.86 -8.35 10.74
C PRO A 426 -26.91 -8.56 11.84
N VAL A 427 -27.85 -9.47 11.62
CA VAL A 427 -28.96 -9.72 12.55
C VAL A 427 -28.43 -10.17 13.93
N PRO A 428 -28.56 -9.35 15.00
CA PRO A 428 -27.92 -9.65 16.28
C PRO A 428 -28.47 -10.90 16.98
N THR A 429 -29.70 -11.31 16.65
CA THR A 429 -30.32 -12.53 17.21
C THR A 429 -29.72 -13.82 16.64
N GLN A 430 -28.94 -13.73 15.57
CA GLN A 430 -28.24 -14.86 14.97
C GLN A 430 -26.79 -14.96 15.46
N ASP A 431 -26.28 -13.94 16.17
CA ASP A 431 -24.91 -13.92 16.66
C ASP A 431 -24.58 -15.17 17.49
N THR A 432 -23.37 -15.70 17.28
CA THR A 432 -22.82 -16.76 18.12
C THR A 432 -21.76 -16.19 19.06
N LYS A 433 -21.26 -17.02 19.97
CA LYS A 433 -20.20 -16.66 20.89
C LYS A 433 -19.05 -17.65 20.78
N LEU A 434 -17.84 -17.11 20.70
CA LEU A 434 -16.60 -17.86 20.75
C LEU A 434 -15.92 -17.54 22.10
N GLU A 435 -15.30 -18.55 22.72
CA GLU A 435 -14.57 -18.36 23.97
C GLU A 435 -13.08 -18.18 23.64
N LEU A 436 -12.56 -16.98 23.89
CA LEU A 436 -11.15 -16.64 23.70
C LEU A 436 -10.58 -16.26 25.07
N ASP A 437 -9.60 -17.02 25.57
CA ASP A 437 -8.98 -16.84 26.88
C ASP A 437 -9.96 -16.64 28.04
N GLY A 438 -11.04 -17.44 28.05
CA GLY A 438 -12.09 -17.39 29.07
C GLY A 438 -13.08 -16.22 28.91
N GLN A 439 -12.92 -15.37 27.89
CA GLN A 439 -13.83 -14.28 27.57
C GLN A 439 -14.82 -14.71 26.48
N ARG A 440 -16.09 -14.30 26.63
CA ARG A 440 -17.13 -14.55 25.62
C ARG A 440 -17.11 -13.44 24.57
N VAL A 441 -16.73 -13.80 23.36
CA VAL A 441 -16.61 -12.88 22.22
C VAL A 441 -17.78 -13.11 21.26
N VAL A 442 -18.53 -12.04 20.97
CA VAL A 442 -19.66 -12.08 20.03
C VAL A 442 -19.14 -12.13 18.60
N VAL A 443 -19.64 -13.06 17.80
CA VAL A 443 -19.30 -13.19 16.39
C VAL A 443 -20.57 -13.06 15.55
N PRO A 444 -20.65 -12.07 14.64
CA PRO A 444 -21.77 -11.95 13.72
C PRO A 444 -21.96 -13.22 12.86
N GLN A 445 -23.19 -13.69 12.75
CA GLN A 445 -23.55 -14.85 11.90
C GLN A 445 -24.80 -14.61 11.06
N GLY A 446 -25.42 -13.44 11.19
CA GLY A 446 -26.61 -13.07 10.42
C GLY A 446 -26.24 -12.43 9.09
N GLN A 447 -27.13 -12.57 8.10
CA GLN A 447 -27.06 -11.69 6.93
C GLN A 447 -27.37 -10.25 7.35
N PRO A 448 -26.74 -9.24 6.72
CA PRO A 448 -27.08 -7.84 6.97
C PRO A 448 -28.55 -7.56 6.67
N MET A 449 -29.24 -6.92 7.61
CA MET A 449 -30.63 -6.49 7.47
C MET A 449 -30.75 -4.98 7.65
N PRO A 450 -31.74 -4.33 6.98
CA PRO A 450 -31.98 -2.91 7.16
C PRO A 450 -32.23 -2.56 8.62
N CYS A 451 -31.65 -1.45 9.08
CA CYS A 451 -31.83 -0.83 10.37
C CYS A 451 -32.70 0.43 10.20
N PRO A 452 -34.05 0.36 10.38
CA PRO A 452 -34.94 1.49 10.10
C PRO A 452 -34.65 2.75 10.91
N GLU A 453 -34.13 2.59 12.13
CA GLU A 453 -33.69 3.70 13.00
C GLU A 453 -32.55 4.52 12.38
N PHE A 454 -31.73 3.91 11.52
CA PHE A 454 -30.53 4.51 10.92
C PHE A 454 -30.64 4.65 9.41
N SER A 455 -31.85 4.64 8.84
CA SER A 455 -32.07 4.78 7.39
C SER A 455 -31.61 6.13 6.82
N SER A 456 -31.48 7.16 7.68
CA SER A 456 -30.97 8.49 7.33
C SER A 456 -29.49 8.68 7.68
N SER A 457 -28.78 7.63 8.06
CA SER A 457 -27.36 7.70 8.38
C SER A 457 -26.51 8.06 7.16
N SER A 458 -25.41 8.78 7.39
CA SER A 458 -24.36 8.99 6.38
C SER A 458 -23.57 7.72 6.06
N PHE A 459 -23.83 6.61 6.75
CA PHE A 459 -23.14 5.34 6.60
C PHE A 459 -24.09 4.27 6.09
N PHE A 460 -23.69 3.54 5.04
CA PHE A 460 -24.45 2.39 4.56
C PHE A 460 -24.27 1.16 5.46
N GLN A 461 -23.03 0.89 5.91
CA GLN A 461 -22.69 -0.20 6.81
C GLN A 461 -22.05 0.36 8.08
N SER A 462 -22.24 -0.32 9.21
CA SER A 462 -21.68 0.12 10.49
C SER A 462 -20.16 0.01 10.55
N GLU A 463 -19.52 0.97 11.24
CA GLU A 463 -18.08 0.96 11.49
C GLU A 463 -17.84 1.03 13.01
N TYR A 464 -16.96 0.17 13.50
CA TYR A 464 -16.60 0.08 14.91
C TYR A 464 -15.20 0.67 15.09
N LEU A 465 -15.07 1.64 15.99
CA LEU A 465 -13.83 2.36 16.22
C LEU A 465 -13.37 2.29 17.66
N ILE A 466 -12.10 1.96 17.81
CA ILE A 466 -11.34 2.11 19.05
C ILE A 466 -10.20 3.11 18.82
N TYR A 467 -9.77 3.77 19.88
CA TYR A 467 -8.76 4.84 19.83
C TYR A 467 -7.50 4.49 20.63
N GLN A 468 -7.45 3.27 21.18
CA GLN A 468 -6.28 2.72 21.85
C GLN A 468 -5.96 1.37 21.20
N GLU A 469 -4.72 1.17 20.78
CA GLU A 469 -4.27 -0.07 20.14
C GLU A 469 -4.49 -1.29 21.04
N SER A 470 -4.31 -1.13 22.35
CA SER A 470 -4.51 -2.18 23.34
C SER A 470 -5.96 -2.66 23.47
N GLN A 471 -6.96 -1.99 22.86
CA GLN A 471 -8.36 -2.47 22.84
C GLN A 471 -8.62 -3.51 21.73
N CYS A 472 -7.62 -3.87 20.93
CA CYS A 472 -7.71 -4.93 19.93
C CYS A 472 -6.60 -5.97 20.15
N ARG A 473 -6.95 -7.23 19.91
CA ARG A 473 -6.01 -8.33 19.72
C ARG A 473 -6.31 -9.04 18.41
N LEU A 474 -5.30 -9.24 17.57
CA LEU A 474 -5.47 -10.03 16.35
C LEU A 474 -5.65 -11.50 16.71
N CYS A 475 -6.69 -12.13 16.20
CA CYS A 475 -7.00 -13.53 16.54
C CYS A 475 -6.90 -14.45 15.35
N TYR A 476 -7.30 -13.98 14.16
CA TYR A 476 -7.26 -14.80 12.95
C TYR A 476 -6.77 -14.01 11.74
N LEU A 477 -5.97 -14.68 10.91
CA LEU A 477 -5.57 -14.25 9.58
C LEU A 477 -6.27 -15.16 8.57
N LEU A 478 -6.91 -14.57 7.57
CA LEU A 478 -7.67 -15.27 6.55
C LEU A 478 -7.01 -15.03 5.20
N GLU A 479 -6.66 -16.10 4.49
CA GLU A 479 -6.34 -16.03 3.06
C GLU A 479 -7.62 -16.28 2.27
N VAL A 480 -7.95 -15.34 1.39
CA VAL A 480 -9.18 -15.38 0.60
C VAL A 480 -8.87 -15.23 -0.88
N MET A 481 -9.71 -15.87 -1.71
CA MET A 481 -9.58 -15.87 -3.17
C MET A 481 -10.77 -15.18 -3.82
N GLY A 482 -10.55 -14.54 -4.97
CA GLY A 482 -11.60 -13.87 -5.72
C GLY A 482 -11.92 -12.47 -5.19
N VAL A 483 -10.93 -11.86 -4.56
CA VAL A 483 -10.98 -10.45 -4.17
C VAL A 483 -11.10 -9.62 -5.44
N MET A 484 -12.16 -8.82 -5.53
CA MET A 484 -12.32 -7.93 -6.68
C MET A 484 -11.48 -6.66 -6.50
N ASP A 485 -10.79 -6.28 -7.56
CA ASP A 485 -9.99 -5.07 -7.61
C ASP A 485 -10.93 -3.84 -7.73
N TRP A 486 -11.52 -3.42 -6.60
CA TRP A 486 -12.47 -2.31 -6.53
C TRP A 486 -11.78 -0.93 -6.63
N HIS A 487 -11.00 -0.70 -7.68
CA HIS A 487 -10.31 0.57 -7.93
C HIS A 487 -11.25 1.73 -8.37
N TYR A 488 -12.57 1.57 -8.30
CA TYR A 488 -13.55 2.54 -8.82
C TYR A 488 -14.57 3.09 -7.81
N TYR A 489 -14.53 2.68 -6.53
CA TYR A 489 -15.65 2.95 -5.60
C TYR A 489 -15.28 3.68 -4.30
N TRP A 490 -14.13 4.35 -4.24
CA TRP A 490 -13.83 5.25 -3.12
C TRP A 490 -14.71 6.52 -3.12
N ASP A 491 -15.39 6.82 -4.23
CA ASP A 491 -15.98 8.14 -4.47
C ASP A 491 -17.53 8.17 -4.61
N THR A 492 -18.24 7.04 -4.48
CA THR A 492 -19.72 7.06 -4.62
C THR A 492 -20.43 6.01 -3.76
N ASP A 493 -20.56 6.25 -2.45
CA ASP A 493 -21.65 5.65 -1.64
C ASP A 493 -23.01 6.36 -1.92
N THR A 494 -23.10 7.26 -2.90
CA THR A 494 -24.32 8.05 -3.22
C THR A 494 -24.95 7.81 -4.60
N ALA A 495 -24.39 6.99 -5.50
CA ALA A 495 -24.91 6.94 -6.88
C ALA A 495 -25.11 5.58 -7.56
N ALA A 496 -24.71 4.44 -6.96
CA ALA A 496 -24.74 3.16 -7.70
C ALA A 496 -25.92 2.21 -7.39
N TYR A 497 -26.89 2.61 -6.54
CA TYR A 497 -28.10 1.81 -6.27
C TYR A 497 -29.42 2.56 -6.48
N SER A 498 -29.42 3.68 -7.21
CA SER A 498 -30.66 4.36 -7.65
C SER A 498 -31.16 3.90 -9.02
N SER A 499 -30.57 2.84 -9.58
CA SER A 499 -31.15 2.10 -10.70
C SER A 499 -30.91 0.61 -10.54
N LEU A 500 -31.57 -0.01 -9.54
CA LEU A 500 -32.19 -1.34 -9.58
C LEU A 500 -32.99 -1.58 -8.30
#